data_AF-A0A8H4TF21-F1
#
_entry.id   AF-A0A8H4TF21-F1
#
_cell.length_a   1.000
_cell.length_b   1.000
_cell.length_c   1.000
_cell.angle_alpha   90.00
_cell.angle_beta   90.00
_cell.angle_gamma   90.00
#
_symmetry.space_group_name_H-M   'P 1'
#
loop_
_entity.id
_entity.type
_entity.pdbx_description
1 polymer ?
#
loop_
_entity_poly.entity_id
_entity_poly.type
_entity_poly.pdbx_seq_one_letter_code
_entity_poly.pdbx_strand_id
1 'polypeptide(L)'
;MGLISVFARWRPLEQSDAELGEIDRTTSRDSSNLLSVTIKRRSPDSNRPWTSSPAFRSIFHPEHHNHQVYEVVVAQNILKVLRGENCSLFAYGHSGSGKTHTIMGYDFQNTEELGLCLAAAKQLFDALHSLNEQNTEQKLGLGFSLFELRKKSAFDLLNHRTQCHVRQGPDGKVHIRGETEMLEGGKVRVRPIVQIPCWEFEPLQRELVKAIGQRAQGSSSVHDQSSRTHAVLELEIVSQPLVDARYALFDRQSELVPVGKRATDIKIEESMKSIIRTPDGGYVPNPDYKEDQERINAVEAEQAQYEARVKEAENKIEGILASSHAPYLGAKMVFVDLAGAEYFEGNGSGPTAMKQTPQGRQEGRQINSDLLALKEVMRAWSRNETRIPFRSSTLTMVLQDHFISTGKGNSTIIVTLSPAGDQYAATLNSLKYASLVGAAST
;
A
#
# COMPACT_ATOMS: atom_id res chain seq x y z
N MET A 1 -15.65 0.94 19.52
CA MET A 1 -15.47 1.77 18.31
C MET A 1 -14.93 0.84 17.25
N GLY A 2 -15.56 0.79 16.07
CA GLY A 2 -15.25 -0.25 15.08
C GLY A 2 -13.83 -0.24 14.56
N LEU A 3 -13.31 -1.42 14.19
CA LEU A 3 -11.93 -1.57 13.72
C LEU A 3 -11.67 -0.85 12.38
N ILE A 4 -12.69 -0.74 11.51
CA ILE A 4 -12.63 -0.07 10.20
C ILE A 4 -13.83 0.85 10.02
N SER A 5 -13.59 2.10 9.61
CA SER A 5 -14.68 3.00 9.16
C SER A 5 -14.97 2.79 7.69
N VAL A 6 -16.25 2.61 7.32
CA VAL A 6 -16.65 2.38 5.92
C VAL A 6 -17.52 3.52 5.40
N PHE A 7 -17.20 3.99 4.19
CA PHE A 7 -17.90 5.06 3.48
C PHE A 7 -18.23 4.59 2.07
N ALA A 8 -19.28 5.15 1.45
CA ALA A 8 -19.60 4.91 0.05
C ALA A 8 -19.59 6.21 -0.74
N ARG A 9 -19.14 6.19 -2.00
CA ARG A 9 -19.16 7.35 -2.89
C ARG A 9 -19.68 6.97 -4.26
N TRP A 10 -20.77 7.60 -4.67
CA TRP A 10 -21.30 7.50 -6.03
C TRP A 10 -20.59 8.50 -6.94
N ARG A 11 -20.05 8.04 -8.06
CA ARG A 11 -19.59 8.95 -9.12
C ARG A 11 -20.79 9.53 -9.91
N PRO A 12 -20.61 10.64 -10.63
CA PRO A 12 -21.58 11.09 -11.62
C PRO A 12 -21.82 10.05 -12.73
N LEU A 13 -23.02 10.07 -13.30
CA LEU A 13 -23.33 9.29 -14.51
C LEU A 13 -22.63 9.93 -15.70
N GLU A 14 -21.86 9.14 -16.45
CA GLU A 14 -21.25 9.62 -17.69
C GLU A 14 -22.23 9.48 -18.86
N GLN A 15 -22.10 10.32 -19.88
CA GLN A 15 -22.98 10.26 -21.06
C GLN A 15 -22.90 8.90 -21.78
N SER A 16 -21.75 8.22 -21.71
CA SER A 16 -21.54 6.87 -22.25
C SER A 16 -22.30 5.77 -21.51
N ASP A 17 -22.74 6.02 -20.27
CA ASP A 17 -23.39 5.05 -19.40
C ASP A 17 -24.94 5.11 -19.47
N ALA A 18 -25.49 6.04 -20.26
CA ALA A 18 -26.90 6.40 -20.21
C ALA A 18 -27.86 5.37 -20.85
N GLU A 19 -27.35 4.36 -21.55
CA GLU A 19 -28.18 3.40 -22.32
C GLU A 19 -29.19 2.64 -21.45
N LEU A 20 -28.83 2.26 -20.22
CA LEU A 20 -29.71 1.56 -19.28
C LEU A 20 -30.18 2.45 -18.11
N GLY A 21 -29.92 3.75 -18.18
CA GLY A 21 -30.25 4.71 -17.13
C GLY A 21 -29.55 4.45 -15.79
N GLU A 22 -30.03 5.10 -14.72
CA GLU A 22 -29.45 4.94 -13.38
C GLU A 22 -30.08 3.80 -12.57
N ILE A 23 -29.26 3.19 -11.71
CA ILE A 23 -29.69 2.30 -10.63
C ILE A 23 -30.57 3.07 -9.64
N ASP A 24 -31.75 2.52 -9.34
CA ASP A 24 -32.60 3.04 -8.27
C ASP A 24 -31.91 2.79 -6.93
N ARG A 25 -31.65 3.86 -6.17
CA ARG A 25 -30.91 3.80 -4.91
C ARG A 25 -31.59 4.64 -3.84
N THR A 26 -31.68 4.09 -2.63
CA THR A 26 -32.14 4.80 -1.43
C THR A 26 -31.24 4.51 -0.25
N THR A 27 -31.25 5.40 0.73
CA THR A 27 -30.46 5.30 1.95
C THR A 27 -31.39 5.36 3.15
N SER A 28 -31.17 4.49 4.12
CA SER A 28 -31.82 4.54 5.43
C SER A 28 -30.77 4.61 6.53
N ARG A 29 -31.13 5.20 7.67
CA ARG A 29 -30.28 5.27 8.86
C ARG A 29 -30.88 4.40 9.94
N ASP A 30 -30.04 3.64 10.63
CA ASP A 30 -30.46 2.82 11.77
C ASP A 30 -30.33 3.60 13.10
N SER A 31 -30.67 2.94 14.21
CA SER A 31 -30.51 3.50 15.56
C SER A 31 -29.06 3.69 16.01
N SER A 32 -28.10 3.04 15.34
CA SER A 32 -26.66 3.17 15.62
C SER A 32 -25.99 4.33 14.86
N ASN A 33 -26.79 5.15 14.17
CA ASN A 33 -26.37 6.23 13.26
C ASN A 33 -25.60 5.74 12.02
N LEU A 34 -25.58 4.44 11.74
CA LEU A 34 -25.02 3.91 10.51
C LEU A 34 -26.06 3.90 9.39
N LEU A 35 -25.56 4.02 8.18
CA LEU A 35 -26.37 4.05 6.97
C LEU A 35 -26.39 2.66 6.32
N SER A 36 -27.55 2.31 5.79
CA SER A 36 -27.79 1.22 4.87
C SER A 36 -28.03 1.76 3.46
N VAL A 37 -27.53 1.06 2.45
CA VAL A 37 -27.80 1.33 1.04
C VAL A 37 -28.77 0.28 0.53
N THR A 38 -29.85 0.73 -0.10
CA THR A 38 -30.75 -0.12 -0.87
C THR A 38 -30.58 0.20 -2.35
N ILE A 39 -30.34 -0.82 -3.17
CA ILE A 39 -30.32 -0.68 -4.63
C ILE A 39 -31.30 -1.63 -5.29
N LYS A 40 -31.80 -1.20 -6.45
CA LYS A 40 -32.73 -1.98 -7.27
C LYS A 40 -32.42 -1.79 -8.75
N ARG A 41 -32.50 -2.89 -9.50
CA ARG A 41 -32.35 -2.87 -10.96
C ARG A 41 -33.63 -2.31 -11.59
N ARG A 42 -33.50 -1.36 -12.52
CA ARG A 42 -34.59 -0.95 -13.39
C ARG A 42 -34.80 -1.99 -14.47
N SER A 43 -35.54 -3.05 -14.15
CA SER A 43 -35.89 -4.11 -15.10
C SER A 43 -37.35 -4.54 -14.89
N PRO A 44 -38.11 -4.81 -15.97
CA PRO A 44 -39.49 -5.31 -15.85
C PRO A 44 -39.59 -6.64 -15.10
N ASP A 45 -38.56 -7.50 -15.23
CA ASP A 45 -38.60 -8.91 -14.79
C ASP A 45 -38.06 -9.13 -13.37
N SER A 46 -37.40 -8.13 -12.76
CA SER A 46 -36.82 -8.27 -11.42
C SER A 46 -37.09 -7.04 -10.56
N ASN A 47 -38.01 -7.21 -9.61
CA ASN A 47 -38.46 -6.12 -8.75
C ASN A 47 -37.85 -6.16 -7.34
N ARG A 48 -37.00 -7.15 -7.02
CA ARG A 48 -36.52 -7.36 -5.66
C ARG A 48 -35.32 -6.44 -5.36
N PRO A 49 -35.45 -5.46 -4.45
CA PRO A 49 -34.32 -4.65 -4.03
C PRO A 49 -33.35 -5.49 -3.17
N TRP A 50 -32.09 -5.07 -3.14
CA TRP A 50 -31.10 -5.54 -2.17
C TRP A 50 -30.76 -4.40 -1.22
N THR A 51 -30.74 -4.68 0.09
CA THR A 51 -30.40 -3.72 1.14
C THR A 51 -29.19 -4.24 1.92
N SER A 52 -28.20 -3.36 2.14
CA SER A 52 -27.05 -3.66 2.98
C SER A 52 -27.42 -3.66 4.47
N SER A 53 -26.61 -4.32 5.29
CA SER A 53 -26.60 -4.04 6.73
C SER A 53 -26.23 -2.57 6.97
N PRO A 54 -26.60 -2.00 8.14
CA PRO A 54 -26.09 -0.70 8.57
C PRO A 54 -24.58 -0.80 8.75
N ALA A 55 -23.83 -0.17 7.87
CA ALA A 55 -22.38 -0.35 7.77
C ALA A 55 -21.64 0.93 7.40
N PHE A 56 -22.32 1.89 6.80
CA PHE A 56 -21.69 3.08 6.24
C PHE A 56 -21.81 4.26 7.20
N ARG A 57 -20.70 4.94 7.49
CA ARG A 57 -20.70 6.15 8.31
C ARG A 57 -21.21 7.36 7.56
N SER A 58 -20.91 7.44 6.25
CA SER A 58 -21.48 8.42 5.32
C SER A 58 -21.57 7.83 3.91
N ILE A 59 -22.48 8.38 3.11
CA ILE A 59 -22.67 8.06 1.70
C ILE A 59 -22.59 9.38 0.93
N PHE A 60 -21.65 9.48 0.00
CA PHE A 60 -21.43 10.65 -0.84
C PHE A 60 -22.12 10.46 -2.19
N HIS A 61 -22.71 11.54 -2.67
CA HIS A 61 -23.48 11.61 -3.92
C HIS A 61 -22.68 12.34 -5.01
N PRO A 62 -23.10 12.25 -6.30
CA PRO A 62 -22.36 12.82 -7.43
C PRO A 62 -21.98 14.30 -7.32
N GLU A 63 -22.77 15.10 -6.61
CA GLU A 63 -22.54 16.52 -6.35
C GLU A 63 -21.42 16.77 -5.31
N HIS A 64 -20.93 15.73 -4.64
CA HIS A 64 -19.90 15.88 -3.61
C HIS A 64 -18.49 15.84 -4.22
N HIS A 65 -17.82 16.98 -4.14
CA HIS A 65 -16.43 17.16 -4.56
C HIS A 65 -15.45 16.45 -3.61
N ASN A 66 -14.20 16.29 -4.05
CA ASN A 66 -13.17 15.62 -3.25
C ASN A 66 -12.96 16.33 -1.90
N HIS A 67 -13.03 17.65 -1.83
CA HIS A 67 -12.90 18.40 -0.58
C HIS A 67 -13.94 18.02 0.47
N GLN A 68 -15.22 17.88 0.10
CA GLN A 68 -16.27 17.46 1.05
C GLN A 68 -16.05 16.02 1.55
N VAL A 69 -15.57 15.13 0.66
CA VAL A 69 -15.19 13.76 1.05
C VAL A 69 -14.00 13.80 2.02
N TYR A 70 -13.02 14.67 1.76
CA TYR A 70 -11.84 14.85 2.59
C TYR A 70 -12.19 15.27 4.02
N GLU A 71 -13.03 16.30 4.17
CA GLU A 71 -13.45 16.82 5.48
C GLU A 71 -14.10 15.74 6.35
N VAL A 72 -14.96 14.92 5.76
CA VAL A 72 -15.69 13.88 6.49
C VAL A 72 -14.83 12.65 6.78
N VAL A 73 -13.94 12.27 5.85
CA VAL A 73 -13.24 10.98 5.91
C VAL A 73 -11.84 11.11 6.50
N VAL A 74 -11.09 12.13 6.11
CA VAL A 74 -9.64 12.21 6.29
C VAL A 74 -9.21 13.27 7.30
N ALA A 75 -9.86 14.44 7.34
CA ALA A 75 -9.43 15.56 8.18
C ALA A 75 -9.27 15.18 9.67
N GLN A 76 -10.19 14.37 10.21
CA GLN A 76 -10.11 13.87 11.59
C GLN A 76 -8.88 12.97 11.88
N ASN A 77 -8.31 12.34 10.85
CA ASN A 77 -7.14 11.49 10.98
C ASN A 77 -5.84 12.30 11.03
N ILE A 78 -5.83 13.55 10.53
CA ILE A 78 -4.67 14.45 10.61
C ILE A 78 -4.26 14.64 12.07
N LEU A 79 -5.22 14.88 12.97
CA LEU A 79 -4.98 15.00 14.41
C LEU A 79 -4.47 13.69 15.06
N LYS A 80 -4.77 12.53 14.47
CA LYS A 80 -4.24 11.25 14.95
C LYS A 80 -2.78 11.08 14.54
N VAL A 81 -2.45 11.41 13.28
CA VAL A 81 -1.07 11.40 12.77
C VAL A 81 -0.20 12.38 13.55
N LEU A 82 -0.71 13.58 13.85
CA LEU A 82 -0.01 14.56 14.70
C LEU A 82 0.14 14.11 16.16
N ARG A 83 -0.54 13.05 16.60
CA ARG A 83 -0.36 12.40 17.89
C ARG A 83 0.50 11.14 17.83
N GLY A 84 1.10 10.84 16.67
CA GLY A 84 1.96 9.68 16.47
C GLY A 84 1.27 8.43 15.95
N GLU A 85 -0.02 8.50 15.65
CA GLU A 85 -0.78 7.34 15.20
C GLU A 85 -0.71 7.17 13.68
N ASN A 86 -0.51 5.93 13.22
CA ASN A 86 -0.62 5.64 11.79
C ASN A 86 -2.09 5.55 11.36
N CYS A 87 -2.38 5.98 10.13
CA CYS A 87 -3.70 5.91 9.51
C CYS A 87 -3.61 5.33 8.10
N SER A 88 -4.61 4.55 7.70
CA SER A 88 -4.66 3.92 6.38
C SER A 88 -6.02 4.13 5.72
N LEU A 89 -6.03 4.57 4.46
CA LEU A 89 -7.23 4.77 3.65
C LEU A 89 -7.19 3.87 2.42
N PHE A 90 -8.24 3.09 2.20
CA PHE A 90 -8.38 2.21 1.03
C PHE A 90 -9.55 2.68 0.16
N ALA A 91 -9.32 2.85 -1.14
CA ALA A 91 -10.39 2.96 -2.12
C ALA A 91 -10.63 1.59 -2.78
N TYR A 92 -11.88 1.14 -2.77
CA TYR A 92 -12.31 -0.14 -3.32
C TYR A 92 -13.51 0.04 -4.24
N GLY A 93 -13.62 -0.76 -5.30
CA GLY A 93 -14.72 -0.68 -6.26
C GLY A 93 -14.33 -1.22 -7.62
N HIS A 94 -15.31 -1.45 -8.48
CA HIS A 94 -15.07 -1.93 -9.84
C HIS A 94 -14.28 -0.91 -10.69
N SER A 95 -13.75 -1.33 -11.83
CA SER A 95 -13.06 -0.45 -12.79
C SER A 95 -13.95 0.70 -13.23
N GLY A 96 -13.40 1.91 -13.30
CA GLY A 96 -14.16 3.12 -13.66
C GLY A 96 -15.15 3.64 -12.60
N SER A 97 -15.18 3.08 -11.39
CA SER A 97 -16.05 3.60 -10.31
C SER A 97 -15.57 4.88 -9.62
N GLY A 98 -14.33 5.33 -9.89
CA GLY A 98 -13.78 6.58 -9.31
C GLY A 98 -12.76 6.43 -8.17
N LYS A 99 -12.13 5.25 -8.00
CA LYS A 99 -11.10 5.00 -6.97
C LYS A 99 -9.92 5.96 -7.07
N THR A 100 -9.25 6.01 -8.22
CA THR A 100 -8.09 6.87 -8.47
C THR A 100 -8.44 8.35 -8.41
N HIS A 101 -9.60 8.74 -8.95
CA HIS A 101 -10.13 10.11 -8.79
C HIS A 101 -10.23 10.51 -7.32
N THR A 102 -10.72 9.59 -6.47
CA THR A 102 -10.86 9.84 -5.04
C THR A 102 -9.50 9.93 -4.35
N ILE A 103 -8.61 8.95 -4.57
CA ILE A 103 -7.33 8.90 -3.84
C ILE A 103 -6.32 9.92 -4.36
N MET A 104 -6.06 9.91 -5.67
CA MET A 104 -4.99 10.68 -6.31
C MET A 104 -5.49 11.98 -6.94
N GLY A 105 -6.71 11.99 -7.46
CA GLY A 105 -7.25 13.11 -8.23
C GLY A 105 -6.64 13.22 -9.62
N TYR A 106 -7.21 14.10 -10.44
CA TYR A 106 -6.70 14.44 -11.78
C TYR A 106 -6.47 15.95 -11.94
N ASP A 107 -7.19 16.78 -11.18
CA ASP A 107 -6.91 18.20 -11.05
C ASP A 107 -6.08 18.41 -9.78
N PHE A 108 -4.87 18.92 -9.97
CA PHE A 108 -3.92 19.18 -8.90
C PHE A 108 -3.89 20.66 -8.52
N GLN A 109 -4.62 21.53 -9.21
CA GLN A 109 -4.61 22.98 -8.99
C GLN A 109 -5.86 23.43 -8.24
N ASN A 110 -7.03 22.87 -8.58
CA ASN A 110 -8.27 23.19 -7.91
C ASN A 110 -8.36 22.52 -6.53
N THR A 111 -8.42 23.33 -5.47
CA THR A 111 -8.47 22.85 -4.08
C THR A 111 -9.69 21.99 -3.78
N GLU A 112 -10.80 22.20 -4.47
CA GLU A 112 -12.03 21.40 -4.29
C GLU A 112 -11.90 19.98 -4.87
N GLU A 113 -11.00 19.78 -5.82
CA GLU A 113 -10.86 18.55 -6.59
C GLU A 113 -9.57 17.77 -6.31
N LEU A 114 -8.69 18.28 -5.44
CA LEU A 114 -7.48 17.56 -5.05
C LEU A 114 -7.83 16.14 -4.58
N GLY A 115 -7.08 15.14 -5.04
CA GLY A 115 -7.18 13.80 -4.48
C GLY A 115 -6.94 13.82 -2.97
N LEU A 116 -7.56 12.87 -2.26
CA LEU A 116 -7.48 12.80 -0.80
C LEU A 116 -6.04 12.75 -0.27
N CYS A 117 -5.09 12.17 -1.02
CA CYS A 117 -3.69 12.13 -0.63
C CYS A 117 -3.02 13.51 -0.67
N LEU A 118 -3.31 14.32 -1.70
CA LEU A 118 -2.70 15.63 -1.87
C LEU A 118 -3.37 16.66 -0.96
N ALA A 119 -4.69 16.58 -0.78
CA ALA A 119 -5.40 17.37 0.23
C ALA A 119 -4.86 17.10 1.64
N ALA A 120 -4.55 15.84 1.97
CA ALA A 120 -3.89 15.49 3.22
C ALA A 120 -2.48 16.04 3.35
N ALA A 121 -1.67 15.93 2.31
CA ALA A 121 -0.33 16.52 2.31
C ALA A 121 -0.40 18.03 2.57
N LYS A 122 -1.36 18.73 1.96
CA LYS A 122 -1.58 20.17 2.18
C LYS A 122 -1.88 20.48 3.64
N GLN A 123 -2.90 19.84 4.23
CA GLN A 123 -3.27 20.09 5.63
C GLN A 123 -2.15 19.68 6.61
N LEU A 124 -1.40 18.61 6.31
CA LEU A 124 -0.22 18.24 7.09
C LEU A 124 0.86 19.32 7.02
N PHE A 125 1.16 19.86 5.84
CA PHE A 125 2.13 20.95 5.72
C PHE A 125 1.68 22.21 6.46
N ASP A 126 0.39 22.56 6.43
CA ASP A 126 -0.15 23.69 7.21
C ASP A 126 0.09 23.48 8.71
N ALA A 127 -0.18 22.27 9.23
CA ALA A 127 0.07 21.93 10.63
C ALA A 127 1.57 21.91 10.98
N LEU A 128 2.40 21.34 10.10
CA LEU A 128 3.86 21.29 10.27
C LEU A 128 4.48 22.69 10.22
N HIS A 129 3.92 23.60 9.42
CA HIS A 129 4.36 25.00 9.38
C HIS A 129 4.21 25.65 10.75
N SER A 130 3.04 25.56 11.37
CA SER A 130 2.81 26.08 12.72
C SER A 130 3.70 25.43 13.79
N LEU A 131 4.01 24.14 13.66
CA LEU A 131 4.93 23.45 14.56
C LEU A 131 6.38 23.90 14.38
N ASN A 132 6.81 24.11 13.12
CA ASN A 132 8.14 24.60 12.78
C ASN A 132 8.35 26.05 13.25
N GLU A 133 7.30 26.88 13.30
CA GLU A 133 7.39 28.24 13.88
C GLU A 133 7.65 28.21 15.39
N GLN A 134 7.12 27.19 16.09
CA GLN A 134 7.26 27.03 17.54
C GLN A 134 8.55 26.34 17.96
N ASN A 135 9.15 25.55 17.06
CA ASN A 135 10.39 24.81 17.31
C ASN A 135 11.36 24.93 16.13
N THR A 136 12.44 25.67 16.33
CA THR A 136 13.46 25.93 15.31
C THR A 136 14.60 24.93 15.30
N GLU A 137 14.67 23.99 16.26
CA GLU A 137 15.77 23.05 16.36
C GLU A 137 15.78 22.04 15.21
N GLN A 138 14.60 21.62 14.74
CA GLN A 138 14.46 20.64 13.66
C GLN A 138 13.30 20.99 12.73
N LYS A 139 13.61 21.32 11.47
CA LYS A 139 12.61 21.49 10.42
C LYS A 139 11.94 20.14 10.13
N LEU A 140 10.61 20.13 10.22
CA LEU A 140 9.76 19.01 9.87
C LEU A 140 9.28 19.13 8.42
N GLY A 141 9.07 17.99 7.79
CA GLY A 141 8.51 17.85 6.46
C GLY A 141 7.81 16.52 6.27
N LEU A 142 7.49 16.18 5.01
CA LEU A 142 6.87 14.92 4.64
C LEU A 142 7.81 14.09 3.77
N GLY A 143 8.06 12.84 4.18
CA GLY A 143 8.62 11.80 3.33
C GLY A 143 7.51 11.15 2.50
N PHE A 144 7.64 11.20 1.19
CA PHE A 144 6.65 10.68 0.24
C PHE A 144 7.19 9.47 -0.52
N SER A 145 6.43 8.37 -0.54
CA SER A 145 6.69 7.21 -1.40
C SER A 145 5.44 6.85 -2.21
N LEU A 146 5.63 6.35 -3.44
CA LEU A 146 4.54 5.88 -4.30
C LEU A 146 5.02 4.69 -5.15
N PHE A 147 4.31 3.58 -5.07
CA PHE A 147 4.60 2.38 -5.86
C PHE A 147 3.33 1.65 -6.27
N GLU A 148 3.45 0.83 -7.31
CA GLU A 148 2.38 -0.06 -7.77
C GLU A 148 2.68 -1.51 -7.44
N LEU A 149 1.64 -2.28 -7.14
CA LEU A 149 1.70 -3.73 -7.07
C LEU A 149 1.01 -4.33 -8.28
N ARG A 150 1.74 -5.21 -8.97
CA ARG A 150 1.23 -6.01 -10.07
C ARG A 150 1.79 -7.42 -9.98
N LYS A 151 0.88 -8.40 -9.83
CA LYS A 151 1.22 -9.81 -9.63
C LYS A 151 2.06 -10.02 -8.35
N LYS A 152 3.33 -10.38 -8.50
CA LYS A 152 4.26 -10.67 -7.40
C LYS A 152 5.37 -9.63 -7.25
N SER A 153 5.27 -8.54 -8.00
CA SER A 153 6.27 -7.49 -8.04
C SER A 153 5.67 -6.15 -7.64
N ALA A 154 6.50 -5.31 -7.07
CA ALA A 154 6.23 -3.89 -6.90
C ALA A 154 6.94 -3.09 -8.01
N PHE A 155 6.46 -1.89 -8.32
CA PHE A 155 7.08 -0.98 -9.29
C PHE A 155 7.15 0.41 -8.66
N ASP A 156 8.37 0.92 -8.46
CA ASP A 156 8.60 2.19 -7.78
C ASP A 156 8.34 3.38 -8.72
N LEU A 157 7.27 4.13 -8.48
CA LEU A 157 6.87 5.25 -9.34
C LEU A 157 7.72 6.50 -9.14
N LEU A 158 8.50 6.58 -8.06
CA LEU A 158 9.47 7.66 -7.82
C LEU A 158 10.84 7.35 -8.40
N ASN A 159 11.06 6.11 -8.82
CA ASN A 159 12.30 5.65 -9.43
C ASN A 159 12.04 5.01 -10.80
N HIS A 160 11.55 5.80 -11.76
CA HIS A 160 11.39 5.39 -13.17
C HIS A 160 10.59 4.09 -13.38
N ARG A 161 9.64 3.79 -12.49
CA ARG A 161 8.86 2.54 -12.51
C ARG A 161 9.73 1.28 -12.43
N THR A 162 10.87 1.37 -11.74
CA THR A 162 11.81 0.26 -11.56
C THR A 162 11.12 -0.90 -10.84
N GLN A 163 11.28 -2.11 -11.37
CA GLN A 163 10.71 -3.31 -10.76
C GLN A 163 11.41 -3.63 -9.44
N CYS A 164 10.61 -3.99 -8.44
CA CYS A 164 11.05 -4.41 -7.13
C CYS A 164 10.41 -5.76 -6.76
N HIS A 165 11.10 -6.51 -5.91
CA HIS A 165 10.68 -7.80 -5.37
C HIS A 165 10.15 -7.66 -3.96
N VAL A 166 8.98 -8.25 -3.71
CA VAL A 166 8.40 -8.36 -2.37
C VAL A 166 8.92 -9.64 -1.72
N ARG A 167 9.57 -9.52 -0.57
CA ARG A 167 10.13 -10.64 0.19
C ARG A 167 9.81 -10.48 1.67
N GLN A 168 9.77 -11.58 2.41
CA GLN A 168 9.64 -11.54 3.86
C GLN A 168 10.96 -11.96 4.50
N GLY A 169 11.43 -11.17 5.47
CA GLY A 169 12.60 -11.49 6.26
C GLY A 169 12.34 -12.59 7.29
N PRO A 170 13.40 -13.16 7.89
CA PRO A 170 13.29 -14.11 9.01
C PRO A 170 12.57 -13.53 10.24
N ASP A 171 12.63 -12.21 10.40
CA ASP A 171 11.93 -11.42 11.42
C ASP A 171 10.42 -11.29 11.15
N GLY A 172 9.93 -11.80 10.02
CA GLY A 172 8.55 -11.69 9.60
C GLY A 172 8.18 -10.35 8.96
N LYS A 173 9.11 -9.39 8.82
CA LYS A 173 8.86 -8.11 8.15
C LYS A 173 8.86 -8.26 6.64
N VAL A 174 8.00 -7.51 5.97
CA VAL A 174 7.93 -7.53 4.50
C VAL A 174 8.81 -6.41 3.96
N HIS A 175 9.69 -6.76 3.03
CA HIS A 175 10.60 -5.85 2.35
C HIS A 175 10.27 -5.78 0.87
N ILE A 176 10.19 -4.57 0.34
CA ILE A 176 10.17 -4.29 -1.08
C ILE A 176 11.57 -3.86 -1.50
N ARG A 177 12.22 -4.67 -2.32
CA ARG A 177 13.63 -4.52 -2.70
C ARG A 177 13.78 -4.41 -4.20
N GLY A 178 14.41 -3.35 -4.68
CA GLY A 178 14.82 -3.18 -6.06
C GLY A 178 15.87 -4.21 -6.49
N GLU A 179 16.32 -4.09 -7.72
CA GLU A 179 17.39 -4.94 -8.24
C GLU A 179 18.69 -4.75 -7.45
N THR A 180 19.47 -5.83 -7.38
CA THR A 180 20.79 -5.80 -6.77
C THR A 180 21.78 -5.16 -7.72
N GLU A 181 22.38 -4.07 -7.32
CA GLU A 181 23.37 -3.33 -8.10
C GLU A 181 24.75 -3.45 -7.43
N MET A 182 25.80 -3.64 -8.24
CA MET A 182 27.18 -3.56 -7.77
C MET A 182 27.69 -2.13 -7.96
N LEU A 183 28.17 -1.52 -6.87
CA LEU A 183 28.75 -0.18 -6.87
C LEU A 183 30.28 -0.24 -6.84
N GLU A 184 30.92 0.92 -6.95
CA GLU A 184 32.36 1.06 -6.77
C GLU A 184 32.84 0.50 -5.41
N GLY A 185 34.05 -0.04 -5.39
CA GLY A 185 34.63 -0.65 -4.19
C GLY A 185 33.99 -1.98 -3.78
N GLY A 186 33.20 -2.62 -4.66
CA GLY A 186 32.57 -3.92 -4.40
C GLY A 186 31.35 -3.84 -3.47
N LYS A 187 30.87 -2.64 -3.12
CA LYS A 187 29.64 -2.46 -2.35
C LYS A 187 28.45 -3.00 -3.16
N VAL A 188 27.51 -3.61 -2.47
CA VAL A 188 26.31 -4.17 -3.11
C VAL A 188 25.10 -3.41 -2.62
N ARG A 189 24.37 -2.79 -3.53
CA ARG A 189 23.19 -1.98 -3.23
C ARG A 189 21.93 -2.77 -3.55
N VAL A 190 21.02 -2.84 -2.58
CA VAL A 190 19.65 -3.33 -2.81
C VAL A 190 18.69 -2.23 -2.41
N ARG A 191 18.18 -1.50 -3.41
CA ARG A 191 17.44 -0.25 -3.17
C ARG A 191 16.08 -0.54 -2.51
N PRO A 192 15.72 0.09 -1.37
CA PRO A 192 14.32 0.10 -0.93
C PRO A 192 13.48 0.93 -1.91
N ILE A 193 12.15 0.91 -1.73
CA ILE A 193 11.27 1.91 -2.36
C ILE A 193 11.77 3.30 -1.99
N VAL A 194 11.90 4.16 -2.99
CA VAL A 194 12.34 5.54 -2.79
C VAL A 194 11.31 6.30 -1.96
N GLN A 195 11.82 7.02 -0.95
CA GLN A 195 11.08 8.03 -0.21
C GLN A 195 11.75 9.37 -0.48
N ILE A 196 11.01 10.32 -1.05
CA ILE A 196 11.49 11.68 -1.32
C ILE A 196 11.07 12.57 -0.14
N PRO A 197 12.01 13.17 0.61
CA PRO A 197 11.67 14.17 1.62
C PRO A 197 11.30 15.50 0.94
N CYS A 198 10.16 16.06 1.35
CA CYS A 198 9.65 17.34 0.91
C CYS A 198 9.39 18.24 2.13
N TRP A 199 9.89 19.47 2.08
CA TRP A 199 9.78 20.42 3.19
C TRP A 199 8.63 21.42 3.00
N GLU A 200 8.01 21.42 1.82
CA GLU A 200 6.95 22.31 1.38
C GLU A 200 5.98 21.54 0.48
N PHE A 201 4.76 22.07 0.31
CA PHE A 201 3.68 21.43 -0.43
C PHE A 201 3.95 21.34 -1.94
N GLU A 202 4.44 22.42 -2.55
CA GLU A 202 4.62 22.53 -4.00
C GLU A 202 5.65 21.53 -4.55
N PRO A 203 6.81 21.31 -3.91
CA PRO A 203 7.72 20.21 -4.30
C PRO A 203 7.06 18.83 -4.26
N LEU A 204 6.29 18.52 -3.22
CA LEU A 204 5.60 17.23 -3.09
C LEU A 204 4.56 17.05 -4.20
N GLN A 205 3.76 18.08 -4.45
CA GLN A 205 2.77 18.09 -5.52
C GLN A 205 3.43 17.81 -6.89
N ARG A 206 4.55 18.47 -7.19
CA ARG A 206 5.27 18.25 -8.47
C ARG A 206 5.76 16.81 -8.61
N GLU A 207 6.38 16.24 -7.58
CA GLU A 207 6.85 14.84 -7.63
C GLU A 207 5.68 13.86 -7.71
N LEU A 208 4.57 14.12 -7.01
CA LEU A 208 3.36 13.29 -7.12
C LEU A 208 2.80 13.28 -8.55
N VAL A 209 2.66 14.44 -9.19
CA VAL A 209 2.17 14.55 -10.57
C VAL A 209 3.08 13.79 -11.53
N LYS A 210 4.39 13.95 -11.39
CA LYS A 210 5.39 13.23 -12.20
C LYS A 210 5.29 11.73 -12.01
N ALA A 211 5.10 11.26 -10.78
CA ALA A 211 4.99 9.84 -10.44
C ALA A 211 3.68 9.21 -10.95
N ILE A 212 2.56 9.93 -10.84
CA ILE A 212 1.28 9.54 -11.48
C ILE A 212 1.44 9.50 -13.00
N GLY A 213 2.22 10.40 -13.59
CA GLY A 213 2.58 10.33 -15.01
C GLY A 213 3.30 9.03 -15.39
N GLN A 214 4.15 8.48 -14.52
CA GLN A 214 4.80 7.17 -14.76
C GLN A 214 3.78 6.01 -14.77
N ARG A 215 2.69 6.13 -14.00
CA ARG A 215 1.59 5.16 -13.99
C ARG A 215 0.88 5.06 -15.33
N ALA A 216 0.92 6.12 -16.14
CA ALA A 216 0.35 6.15 -17.49
C ALA A 216 1.22 5.48 -18.57
N GLN A 217 2.49 5.14 -18.26
CA GLN A 217 3.44 4.69 -19.29
C GLN A 217 3.18 3.22 -19.68
N GLY A 218 2.56 3.03 -20.86
CA GLY A 218 2.22 1.76 -21.51
C GLY A 218 1.30 2.03 -22.71
N SER A 219 0.76 0.99 -23.36
CA SER A 219 -0.22 1.13 -24.46
C SER A 219 -1.64 1.47 -23.95
N SER A 220 -1.79 2.03 -22.76
CA SER A 220 -3.06 2.09 -22.03
C SER A 220 -3.13 3.38 -21.21
N SER A 221 -4.32 3.97 -21.12
CA SER A 221 -4.56 5.23 -20.40
C SER A 221 -4.34 5.08 -18.88
N VAL A 222 -4.27 6.21 -18.13
CA VAL A 222 -4.25 6.17 -16.65
C VAL A 222 -5.45 5.40 -16.09
N HIS A 223 -6.62 5.54 -16.73
CA HIS A 223 -7.83 4.80 -16.38
C HIS A 223 -7.63 3.29 -16.51
N ASP A 224 -7.05 2.84 -17.63
CA ASP A 224 -6.78 1.43 -17.88
C ASP A 224 -5.74 0.86 -16.91
N GLN A 225 -4.67 1.60 -16.60
CA GLN A 225 -3.64 1.14 -15.66
C GLN A 225 -4.17 1.08 -14.23
N SER A 226 -4.94 2.08 -13.82
CA SER A 226 -5.56 2.09 -12.49
C SER A 226 -6.53 0.94 -12.24
N SER A 227 -7.13 0.39 -13.31
CA SER A 227 -7.97 -0.80 -13.20
C SER A 227 -7.18 -2.08 -12.94
N ARG A 228 -5.87 -2.11 -13.25
CA ARG A 228 -5.06 -3.34 -13.32
C ARG A 228 -3.95 -3.44 -12.28
N THR A 229 -3.66 -2.37 -11.55
CA THR A 229 -2.63 -2.31 -10.52
C THR A 229 -3.19 -1.72 -9.23
N HIS A 230 -2.68 -2.19 -8.09
CA HIS A 230 -2.90 -1.51 -6.82
C HIS A 230 -1.80 -0.45 -6.65
N ALA A 231 -2.13 0.78 -6.31
CA ALA A 231 -1.15 1.80 -5.96
C ALA A 231 -1.16 2.07 -4.46
N VAL A 232 0.02 2.19 -3.87
CA VAL A 232 0.22 2.51 -2.45
C VAL A 232 1.05 3.77 -2.37
N LEU A 233 0.51 4.78 -1.70
CA LEU A 233 1.14 6.05 -1.42
C LEU A 233 1.31 6.19 0.09
N GLU A 234 2.52 6.50 0.54
CA GLU A 234 2.80 6.79 1.94
C GLU A 234 3.24 8.25 2.09
N LEU A 235 2.64 8.92 3.08
CA LEU A 235 3.12 10.18 3.64
C LEU A 235 3.61 9.90 5.04
N GLU A 236 4.86 10.24 5.34
CA GLU A 236 5.46 10.09 6.66
C GLU A 236 5.95 11.45 7.16
N ILE A 237 5.70 11.79 8.41
CA ILE A 237 6.31 13.00 9.00
C ILE A 237 7.78 12.71 9.29
N VAL A 238 8.67 13.52 8.73
CA VAL A 238 10.12 13.33 8.81
C VAL A 238 10.84 14.61 9.25
N SER A 239 12.06 14.45 9.73
CA SER A 239 13.02 15.53 9.98
C SER A 239 14.32 15.24 9.22
N GLN A 240 15.14 16.27 8.97
CA GLN A 240 16.43 16.08 8.28
C GLN A 240 17.34 15.07 9.01
N PRO A 241 17.49 15.10 10.36
CA PRO A 241 18.27 14.09 11.07
C PRO A 241 17.79 12.65 10.84
N LEU A 242 16.47 12.43 10.76
CA LEU A 242 15.89 11.10 10.50
C LEU A 242 16.22 10.63 9.07
N VAL A 243 16.09 11.53 8.10
CA VAL A 243 16.42 11.27 6.70
C VAL A 243 17.90 10.90 6.57
N ASP A 244 18.80 11.68 7.15
CA ASP A 244 20.25 11.44 7.10
C ASP A 244 20.63 10.12 7.79
N ALA A 245 20.01 9.82 8.93
CA ALA A 245 20.24 8.56 9.64
C ALA A 245 19.80 7.34 8.81
N ARG A 246 18.70 7.44 8.07
CA ARG A 246 18.24 6.38 7.15
C ARG A 246 19.18 6.19 5.96
N TYR A 247 19.69 7.27 5.37
CA TYR A 247 20.72 7.17 4.33
C TYR A 247 22.00 6.52 4.86
N ALA A 248 22.44 6.90 6.05
CA ALA A 248 23.60 6.28 6.69
C ALA A 248 23.39 4.77 6.93
N LEU A 249 22.21 4.36 7.46
CA LEU A 249 21.88 2.94 7.63
C LEU A 249 21.94 2.19 6.29
N PHE A 250 21.37 2.76 5.24
CA PHE A 250 21.38 2.16 3.91
C PHE A 250 22.81 1.93 3.39
N ASP A 251 23.70 2.91 3.55
CA ASP A 251 25.10 2.78 3.16
C ASP A 251 25.81 1.67 3.96
N ARG A 252 25.57 1.57 5.27
CA ARG A 252 26.15 0.50 6.11
C ARG A 252 25.63 -0.88 5.72
N GLN A 253 24.35 -1.01 5.40
CA GLN A 253 23.79 -2.25 4.88
C GLN A 253 24.44 -2.63 3.54
N SER A 254 24.69 -1.66 2.66
CA SER A 254 25.35 -1.91 1.36
C SER A 254 26.78 -2.42 1.50
N GLU A 255 27.50 -1.95 2.51
CA GLU A 255 28.85 -2.40 2.85
C GLU A 255 28.89 -3.80 3.46
N LEU A 256 27.88 -4.17 4.26
CA LEU A 256 27.81 -5.48 4.92
C LEU A 256 27.59 -6.63 3.93
N VAL A 257 26.80 -6.42 2.87
CA VAL A 257 26.42 -7.49 1.92
C VAL A 257 27.63 -8.25 1.33
N PRO A 258 28.64 -7.61 0.72
CA PRO A 258 29.79 -8.34 0.16
C PRO A 258 30.64 -9.02 1.25
N VAL A 259 30.75 -8.43 2.44
CA VAL A 259 31.48 -9.02 3.58
C VAL A 259 30.79 -10.28 4.07
N GLY A 260 29.47 -10.22 4.31
CA GLY A 260 28.68 -11.38 4.74
C GLY A 260 28.63 -12.48 3.69
N LYS A 261 28.57 -12.13 2.39
CA LYS A 261 28.69 -13.12 1.31
C LYS A 261 30.03 -13.83 1.36
N ARG A 262 31.15 -13.11 1.45
CA ARG A 262 32.49 -13.70 1.53
C ARG A 262 32.65 -14.60 2.76
N ALA A 263 32.16 -14.18 3.92
CA ALA A 263 32.20 -14.99 5.13
C ALA A 263 31.42 -16.31 4.94
N THR A 264 30.24 -16.24 4.33
CA THR A 264 29.43 -17.41 3.99
C THR A 264 30.15 -18.32 2.99
N ASP A 265 30.70 -17.76 1.92
CA ASP A 265 31.40 -18.51 0.87
C ASP A 265 32.62 -19.26 1.45
N ILE A 266 33.40 -18.60 2.32
CA ILE A 266 34.57 -19.22 2.99
C ILE A 266 34.12 -20.35 3.92
N LYS A 267 33.05 -20.14 4.70
CA LYS A 267 32.53 -21.18 5.60
C LYS A 267 32.05 -22.41 4.83
N ILE A 268 31.37 -22.20 3.71
CA ILE A 268 30.96 -23.29 2.81
C ILE A 268 32.19 -23.97 2.20
N GLU A 269 33.17 -23.21 1.73
CA GLU A 269 34.41 -23.73 1.14
C GLU A 269 35.16 -24.65 2.13
N GLU A 270 35.35 -24.19 3.37
CA GLU A 270 36.02 -24.95 4.42
C GLU A 270 35.23 -26.21 4.81
N SER A 271 33.90 -26.09 4.96
CA SER A 271 33.03 -27.23 5.27
C SER A 271 32.94 -28.26 4.14
N MET A 272 33.07 -27.84 2.88
CA MET A 272 33.09 -28.77 1.74
C MET A 272 34.41 -29.53 1.64
N LYS A 273 35.54 -28.94 2.05
CA LYS A 273 36.85 -29.62 2.09
C LYS A 273 36.94 -30.64 3.22
N SER A 274 36.17 -30.46 4.30
CA SER A 274 36.14 -31.37 5.45
C SER A 274 35.30 -32.63 5.20
N ILE A 275 34.72 -32.81 4.01
CA ILE A 275 33.99 -34.02 3.61
C ILE A 275 34.49 -34.57 2.26
N ILE A 276 34.47 -35.89 2.10
CA ILE A 276 34.74 -36.59 0.84
C ILE A 276 33.57 -37.50 0.46
N ARG A 277 33.36 -37.68 -0.84
CA ARG A 277 32.28 -38.54 -1.36
C ARG A 277 32.76 -39.99 -1.41
N THR A 278 31.98 -40.90 -0.84
CA THR A 278 32.26 -42.34 -0.89
C THR A 278 31.86 -42.94 -2.25
N PRO A 279 32.42 -44.11 -2.63
CA PRO A 279 32.05 -44.80 -3.87
C PRO A 279 30.55 -45.12 -3.98
N ASP A 280 29.89 -45.35 -2.85
CA ASP A 280 28.44 -45.62 -2.77
C ASP A 280 27.58 -44.34 -2.87
N GLY A 281 28.21 -43.18 -3.05
CA GLY A 281 27.55 -41.88 -3.22
C GLY A 281 27.27 -41.13 -1.91
N GLY A 282 27.65 -41.65 -0.75
CA GLY A 282 27.54 -40.98 0.55
C GLY A 282 28.65 -39.96 0.81
N TYR A 283 28.59 -39.24 1.93
CA TYR A 283 29.61 -38.29 2.37
C TYR A 283 30.19 -38.71 3.72
N VAL A 284 31.51 -38.70 3.86
CA VAL A 284 32.23 -38.99 5.11
C VAL A 284 33.24 -37.87 5.41
N PRO A 285 33.62 -37.65 6.69
CA PRO A 285 34.65 -36.69 7.04
C PRO A 285 35.97 -36.97 6.31
N ASN A 286 36.63 -35.92 5.84
CA ASN A 286 37.93 -36.00 5.20
C ASN A 286 39.04 -36.14 6.27
N PRO A 287 39.72 -37.29 6.38
CA PRO A 287 40.78 -37.46 7.36
C PRO A 287 42.03 -36.63 7.04
N ASP A 288 42.21 -36.23 5.78
CA ASP A 288 43.39 -35.51 5.28
C ASP A 288 43.22 -33.98 5.31
N TYR A 289 42.05 -33.50 5.75
CA TYR A 289 41.77 -32.07 5.84
C TYR A 289 41.19 -31.71 7.21
N LYS A 290 41.78 -30.68 7.83
CA LYS A 290 41.24 -30.03 9.02
C LYS A 290 40.81 -28.63 8.62
N GLU A 291 39.59 -28.25 8.98
CA GLU A 291 39.05 -26.91 8.69
C GLU A 291 39.98 -25.82 9.24
N ASP A 292 40.20 -24.80 8.41
CA ASP A 292 40.97 -23.62 8.79
C ASP A 292 40.11 -22.71 9.69
N GLN A 293 40.07 -23.06 10.97
CA GLN A 293 39.29 -22.33 11.95
C GLN A 293 39.77 -20.88 12.12
N GLU A 294 41.05 -20.59 11.89
CA GLU A 294 41.58 -19.22 11.98
C GLU A 294 41.03 -18.36 10.83
N ARG A 295 41.00 -18.90 9.61
CA ARG A 295 40.39 -18.24 8.44
C ARG A 295 38.89 -17.99 8.65
N ILE A 296 38.14 -18.97 9.18
CA ILE A 296 36.72 -18.82 9.50
C ILE A 296 36.53 -17.72 10.55
N ASN A 297 37.27 -17.79 11.67
CA ASN A 297 37.17 -16.81 12.75
C ASN A 297 37.51 -15.38 12.27
N ALA A 298 38.50 -15.23 11.39
CA ALA A 298 38.89 -13.94 10.85
C ALA A 298 37.76 -13.27 10.04
N VAL A 299 37.10 -14.04 9.16
CA VAL A 299 36.01 -13.49 8.35
C VAL A 299 34.71 -13.30 9.13
N GLU A 300 34.44 -14.14 10.13
CA GLU A 300 33.32 -13.95 11.05
C GLU A 300 33.53 -12.71 11.94
N ALA A 301 34.76 -12.48 12.43
CA ALA A 301 35.10 -11.28 13.19
C ALA A 301 34.95 -9.99 12.36
N GLU A 302 35.36 -10.03 11.09
CA GLU A 302 35.17 -8.91 10.17
C GLU A 302 33.69 -8.67 9.90
N GLN A 303 32.90 -9.71 9.58
CA GLN A 303 31.45 -9.59 9.40
C GLN A 303 30.78 -8.97 10.64
N ALA A 304 31.15 -9.40 11.84
CA ALA A 304 30.61 -8.87 13.10
C ALA A 304 30.87 -7.37 13.28
N GLN A 305 32.00 -6.84 12.80
CA GLN A 305 32.27 -5.39 12.83
C GLN A 305 31.30 -4.61 11.93
N TYR A 306 30.99 -5.12 10.74
CA TYR A 306 30.03 -4.48 9.83
C TYR A 306 28.59 -4.61 10.35
N GLU A 307 28.23 -5.75 10.94
CA GLU A 307 26.94 -5.93 11.61
C GLU A 307 26.76 -4.96 12.79
N ALA A 308 27.81 -4.74 13.59
CA ALA A 308 27.77 -3.76 14.67
C ALA A 308 27.53 -2.33 14.16
N ARG A 309 28.14 -1.95 13.02
CA ARG A 309 27.92 -0.64 12.38
C ARG A 309 26.50 -0.47 11.86
N VAL A 310 25.89 -1.54 11.31
CA VAL A 310 24.49 -1.53 10.91
C VAL A 310 23.60 -1.34 12.13
N LYS A 311 23.83 -2.12 13.19
CA LYS A 311 23.08 -2.03 14.44
C LYS A 311 23.19 -0.66 15.12
N GLU A 312 24.36 -0.04 15.11
CA GLU A 312 24.56 1.32 15.60
C GLU A 312 23.72 2.34 14.81
N ALA A 313 23.67 2.20 13.48
CA ALA A 313 22.84 3.06 12.63
C ALA A 313 21.34 2.83 12.85
N GLU A 314 20.90 1.59 13.08
CA GLU A 314 19.52 1.26 13.48
C GLU A 314 19.16 1.91 14.82
N ASN A 315 20.02 1.74 15.83
CA ASN A 315 19.83 2.35 17.15
C ASN A 315 19.77 3.88 17.08
N LYS A 316 20.53 4.50 16.16
CA LYS A 316 20.48 5.95 15.93
C LYS A 316 19.10 6.40 15.42
N ILE A 317 18.51 5.65 14.48
CA ILE A 317 17.16 5.92 13.98
C ILE A 317 16.13 5.76 15.10
N GLU A 318 16.19 4.66 15.85
CA GLU A 318 15.32 4.44 17.01
C GLU A 318 15.46 5.54 18.05
N GLY A 319 16.70 5.97 18.32
CA GLY A 319 17.00 7.09 19.21
C GLY A 319 16.37 8.39 18.72
N ILE A 320 16.43 8.71 17.42
CA ILE A 320 15.79 9.91 16.85
C ILE A 320 14.26 9.84 17.00
N LEU A 321 13.66 8.68 16.72
CA LEU A 321 12.21 8.49 16.85
C LEU A 321 11.74 8.55 18.32
N ALA A 322 12.52 8.00 19.25
CA ALA A 322 12.18 7.95 20.68
C ALA A 322 12.50 9.26 21.43
N SER A 323 13.55 9.98 21.04
CA SER A 323 13.98 11.23 21.69
C SER A 323 13.17 12.46 21.26
N SER A 324 12.37 12.33 20.20
CA SER A 324 11.57 13.44 19.72
C SER A 324 10.50 13.81 20.74
N HIS A 325 10.53 15.05 21.24
CA HIS A 325 9.39 15.65 21.96
C HIS A 325 8.10 15.71 21.10
N ALA A 326 8.24 15.36 19.81
CA ALA A 326 7.19 15.27 18.83
C ALA A 326 6.72 13.81 18.66
N PRO A 327 5.56 13.43 19.22
CA PRO A 327 5.01 12.08 19.06
C PRO A 327 4.71 11.74 17.59
N TYR A 328 4.60 12.76 16.73
CA TYR A 328 4.27 12.64 15.32
C TYR A 328 5.45 12.24 14.41
N LEU A 329 6.70 12.30 14.87
CA LEU A 329 7.84 11.94 14.02
C LEU A 329 7.81 10.45 13.64
N GLY A 330 7.84 10.15 12.34
CA GLY A 330 7.70 8.79 11.82
C GLY A 330 6.25 8.29 11.69
N ALA A 331 5.26 9.09 12.09
CA ALA A 331 3.86 8.75 11.89
C ALA A 331 3.49 8.81 10.41
N LYS A 332 2.67 7.85 9.97
CA LYS A 332 2.34 7.63 8.57
C LYS A 332 0.86 7.80 8.27
N MET A 333 0.58 8.35 7.11
CA MET A 333 -0.73 8.26 6.46
C MET A 333 -0.59 7.56 5.11
N VAL A 334 -1.29 6.44 4.97
CA VAL A 334 -1.16 5.54 3.84
C VAL A 334 -2.44 5.55 3.03
N PHE A 335 -2.30 5.76 1.72
CA PHE A 335 -3.40 5.81 0.77
C PHE A 335 -3.24 4.68 -0.23
N VAL A 336 -4.27 3.85 -0.34
CA VAL A 336 -4.27 2.65 -1.16
C VAL A 336 -5.39 2.75 -2.19
N ASP A 337 -5.00 2.89 -3.46
CA ASP A 337 -5.88 2.83 -4.62
C ASP A 337 -5.86 1.40 -5.16
N LEU A 338 -6.86 0.60 -4.81
CA LEU A 338 -6.90 -0.80 -5.22
C LEU A 338 -7.26 -0.93 -6.70
N ALA A 339 -6.74 -1.95 -7.37
CA ALA A 339 -7.19 -2.34 -8.70
C ALA A 339 -8.71 -2.61 -8.73
N GLY A 340 -9.31 -2.52 -9.92
CA GLY A 340 -10.73 -2.72 -10.11
C GLY A 340 -11.18 -4.14 -9.72
N ALA A 341 -12.21 -4.22 -8.87
CA ALA A 341 -12.87 -5.49 -8.55
C ALA A 341 -13.78 -5.92 -9.71
N GLU A 342 -13.19 -6.36 -10.83
CA GLU A 342 -13.97 -6.85 -11.96
C GLU A 342 -14.49 -8.26 -11.70
N TYR A 343 -15.81 -8.37 -11.62
CA TYR A 343 -16.52 -9.64 -11.59
C TYR A 343 -16.92 -9.99 -13.01
N PHE A 344 -16.16 -10.89 -13.63
CA PHE A 344 -16.55 -11.45 -14.92
C PHE A 344 -17.80 -12.32 -14.73
N GLU A 345 -18.97 -11.76 -15.01
CA GLU A 345 -20.14 -12.57 -15.31
C GLU A 345 -19.90 -13.19 -16.69
N GLY A 346 -19.39 -14.42 -16.68
CA GLY A 346 -19.39 -15.25 -17.87
C GLY A 346 -20.82 -15.40 -18.39
N ASN A 347 -20.98 -15.20 -19.70
CA ASN A 347 -22.18 -15.43 -20.53
C ASN A 347 -23.06 -14.22 -20.90
N GLY A 348 -22.50 -13.02 -20.97
CA GLY A 348 -23.11 -11.95 -21.78
C GLY A 348 -22.78 -12.12 -23.27
N SER A 349 -23.65 -12.77 -24.04
CA SER A 349 -23.66 -12.73 -25.50
C SER A 349 -24.14 -11.36 -26.00
N GLY A 350 -23.38 -10.30 -25.68
CA GLY A 350 -23.59 -8.94 -26.15
C GLY A 350 -22.56 -8.54 -27.23
N PRO A 351 -22.90 -7.66 -28.20
CA PRO A 351 -22.03 -7.34 -29.34
C PRO A 351 -20.74 -6.58 -28.96
N THR A 352 -20.61 -6.15 -27.71
CA THR A 352 -19.53 -5.28 -27.20
C THR A 352 -18.58 -5.98 -26.22
N ALA A 353 -18.73 -7.28 -25.97
CA ALA A 353 -17.76 -8.03 -25.17
C ALA A 353 -16.44 -8.19 -25.95
N MET A 354 -15.55 -7.19 -25.84
CA MET A 354 -14.18 -7.28 -26.35
C MET A 354 -13.59 -8.61 -25.89
N LYS A 355 -13.20 -9.47 -26.84
CA LYS A 355 -12.47 -10.71 -26.56
C LYS A 355 -11.18 -10.35 -25.81
N GLN A 356 -11.23 -10.46 -24.49
CA GLN A 356 -10.06 -10.20 -23.67
C GLN A 356 -8.94 -11.17 -24.06
N THR A 357 -7.73 -10.63 -24.20
CA THR A 357 -6.53 -11.41 -24.47
C THR A 357 -6.30 -12.41 -23.33
N PRO A 358 -5.66 -13.56 -23.59
CA PRO A 358 -5.29 -14.52 -22.53
C PRO A 358 -4.55 -13.86 -21.37
N GLN A 359 -3.70 -12.89 -21.67
CA GLN A 359 -2.97 -12.09 -20.69
C GLN A 359 -3.89 -11.25 -19.81
N GLY A 360 -4.88 -10.55 -20.39
CA GLY A 360 -5.86 -9.76 -19.63
C GLY A 360 -6.69 -10.61 -18.67
N ARG A 361 -7.08 -11.83 -19.08
CA ARG A 361 -7.81 -12.75 -18.19
C ARG A 361 -6.97 -13.22 -17.00
N GLN A 362 -5.67 -13.48 -17.23
CA GLN A 362 -4.77 -13.86 -16.15
C GLN A 362 -4.57 -12.72 -15.16
N GLU A 363 -4.47 -11.48 -15.65
CA GLU A 363 -4.38 -10.28 -14.81
C GLU A 363 -5.64 -10.10 -13.95
N GLY A 364 -6.83 -10.19 -14.55
CA GLY A 364 -8.10 -10.09 -13.81
C GLY A 364 -8.26 -11.18 -12.74
N ARG A 365 -7.82 -12.42 -13.01
CA ARG A 365 -7.81 -13.50 -12.00
C ARG A 365 -6.89 -13.17 -10.82
N GLN A 366 -5.71 -12.62 -11.09
CA GLN A 366 -4.77 -12.26 -10.02
C GLN A 366 -5.32 -11.12 -9.15
N ILE A 367 -5.88 -10.07 -9.76
CA ILE A 367 -6.50 -8.95 -9.03
C ILE A 367 -7.60 -9.45 -8.10
N ASN A 368 -8.48 -10.33 -8.60
CA ASN A 368 -9.54 -10.92 -7.79
C ASN A 368 -8.99 -11.81 -6.66
N SER A 369 -7.88 -12.52 -6.88
CA SER A 369 -7.20 -13.26 -5.82
C SER A 369 -6.64 -12.33 -4.74
N ASP A 370 -6.04 -11.20 -5.13
CA ASP A 370 -5.46 -10.22 -4.21
C ASP A 370 -6.54 -9.55 -3.36
N LEU A 371 -7.67 -9.16 -3.98
CA LEU A 371 -8.82 -8.57 -3.31
C LEU A 371 -9.55 -9.57 -2.40
N LEU A 372 -9.63 -10.85 -2.80
CA LEU A 372 -10.19 -11.90 -1.94
C LEU A 372 -9.29 -12.13 -0.71
N ALA A 373 -7.98 -12.18 -0.89
CA ALA A 373 -7.05 -12.27 0.24
C ALA A 373 -7.20 -11.09 1.20
N LEU A 374 -7.34 -9.86 0.67
CA LEU A 374 -7.57 -8.66 1.47
C LEU A 374 -8.89 -8.74 2.25
N LYS A 375 -9.96 -9.26 1.63
CA LYS A 375 -11.24 -9.53 2.30
C LYS A 375 -11.07 -10.39 3.54
N GLU A 376 -10.33 -11.48 3.40
CA GLU A 376 -10.12 -12.46 4.45
C GLU A 376 -9.24 -11.89 5.57
N VAL A 377 -8.24 -11.09 5.23
CA VAL A 377 -7.44 -10.32 6.20
C VAL A 377 -8.32 -9.35 7.00
N MET A 378 -9.14 -8.53 6.34
CA MET A 378 -10.02 -7.57 7.03
C MET A 378 -11.06 -8.28 7.92
N ARG A 379 -11.59 -9.42 7.46
CA ARG A 379 -12.53 -10.26 8.24
C ARG A 379 -11.87 -10.85 9.48
N ALA A 380 -10.68 -11.44 9.34
CA ALA A 380 -9.93 -12.01 10.47
C ALA A 380 -9.50 -10.92 11.46
N TRP A 381 -9.05 -9.76 10.93
CA TRP A 381 -8.62 -8.62 11.75
C TRP A 381 -9.77 -8.02 12.55
N SER A 382 -10.93 -7.78 11.91
CA SER A 382 -12.14 -7.26 12.58
C SER A 382 -12.65 -8.20 13.68
N ARG A 383 -12.50 -9.51 13.51
CA ARG A 383 -12.85 -10.53 14.53
C ARG A 383 -11.79 -10.74 15.60
N ASN A 384 -10.68 -9.99 15.55
CA ASN A 384 -9.55 -10.13 16.46
C ASN A 384 -8.99 -11.57 16.49
N GLU A 385 -8.96 -12.24 15.34
CA GLU A 385 -8.40 -13.58 15.22
C GLU A 385 -6.88 -13.54 15.46
N THR A 386 -6.34 -14.57 16.12
CA THR A 386 -4.91 -14.65 16.45
C THR A 386 -4.02 -14.79 15.22
N ARG A 387 -4.52 -15.43 14.16
CA ARG A 387 -3.77 -15.69 12.93
C ARG A 387 -4.45 -15.01 11.75
N ILE A 388 -3.91 -13.86 11.35
CA ILE A 388 -4.39 -13.11 10.18
C ILE A 388 -3.63 -13.57 8.92
N PRO A 389 -4.32 -13.91 7.82
CA PRO A 389 -3.70 -14.54 6.65
C PRO A 389 -2.99 -13.53 5.70
N PHE A 390 -2.07 -12.71 6.23
CA PHE A 390 -1.35 -11.70 5.43
C PHE A 390 -0.50 -12.27 4.30
N ARG A 391 -0.13 -13.56 4.34
CA ARG A 391 0.65 -14.25 3.30
C ARG A 391 -0.16 -14.74 2.11
N SER A 392 -1.48 -14.53 2.09
CA SER A 392 -2.35 -15.06 1.03
C SER A 392 -2.19 -14.34 -0.31
N SER A 393 -1.68 -13.11 -0.33
CA SER A 393 -1.29 -12.40 -1.55
C SER A 393 -0.14 -11.43 -1.33
N THR A 394 0.52 -11.01 -2.41
CA THR A 394 1.55 -9.95 -2.37
C THR A 394 0.98 -8.65 -1.79
N LEU A 395 -0.26 -8.30 -2.15
CA LEU A 395 -0.96 -7.13 -1.64
C LEU A 395 -1.12 -7.21 -0.12
N THR A 396 -1.61 -8.32 0.42
CA THR A 396 -1.81 -8.46 1.87
C THR A 396 -0.49 -8.52 2.63
N MET A 397 0.59 -9.03 2.02
CA MET A 397 1.92 -9.00 2.61
C MET A 397 2.43 -7.57 2.75
N VAL A 398 2.35 -6.78 1.67
CA VAL A 398 2.80 -5.38 1.69
C VAL A 398 1.98 -4.54 2.66
N LEU A 399 0.67 -4.76 2.70
CA LEU A 399 -0.21 -4.02 3.60
C LEU A 399 -0.12 -4.46 5.06
N GLN A 400 0.57 -5.56 5.36
CA GLN A 400 0.65 -6.13 6.72
C GLN A 400 1.09 -5.09 7.74
N ASP A 401 2.21 -4.42 7.47
CA ASP A 401 2.77 -3.44 8.40
C ASP A 401 1.82 -2.26 8.59
N HIS A 402 1.07 -1.86 7.56
CA HIS A 402 0.07 -0.81 7.68
C HIS A 402 -1.11 -1.24 8.55
N PHE A 403 -1.57 -2.50 8.49
CA PHE A 403 -2.64 -2.98 9.38
C PHE A 403 -2.18 -3.18 10.83
N ILE A 404 -0.93 -3.60 11.04
CA ILE A 404 -0.38 -3.84 12.39
C ILE A 404 0.00 -2.53 13.08
N SER A 405 0.64 -1.61 12.35
CA SER A 405 1.10 -0.33 12.88
C SER A 405 -0.02 0.70 13.03
N THR A 406 -1.13 0.52 12.32
CA THR A 406 -2.35 1.31 12.48
C THR A 406 -3.12 0.76 13.68
N GLY A 407 -3.25 1.56 14.74
CA GLY A 407 -4.10 1.21 15.87
C GLY A 407 -5.53 0.87 15.42
N LYS A 408 -6.21 0.00 16.17
CA LYS A 408 -7.61 -0.35 15.87
C LYS A 408 -8.46 0.92 15.77
N GLY A 409 -9.16 1.11 14.64
CA GLY A 409 -10.01 2.29 14.39
C GLY A 409 -9.36 3.42 13.58
N ASN A 410 -8.14 3.22 13.06
CA ASN A 410 -7.46 4.18 12.19
C ASN A 410 -7.40 3.75 10.71
N SER A 411 -8.03 2.61 10.38
CA SER A 411 -8.23 2.15 9.01
C SER A 411 -9.60 2.58 8.48
N THR A 412 -9.62 3.05 7.24
CA THR A 412 -10.82 3.53 6.57
C THR A 412 -10.95 2.94 5.16
N ILE A 413 -12.16 2.57 4.76
CA ILE A 413 -12.47 2.12 3.39
C ILE A 413 -13.51 3.06 2.78
N ILE A 414 -13.23 3.56 1.59
CA ILE A 414 -14.22 4.22 0.73
C ILE A 414 -14.54 3.26 -0.41
N VAL A 415 -15.79 2.78 -0.49
CA VAL A 415 -16.27 2.07 -1.67
C VAL A 415 -16.73 3.08 -2.71
N THR A 416 -16.11 3.07 -3.89
CA THR A 416 -16.53 3.90 -5.02
C THR A 416 -17.48 3.11 -5.91
N LEU A 417 -18.57 3.76 -6.34
CA LEU A 417 -19.72 3.11 -6.94
C LEU A 417 -20.15 3.84 -8.21
N SER A 418 -20.52 3.07 -9.25
CA SER A 418 -21.15 3.62 -10.44
C SER A 418 -22.67 3.63 -10.29
N PRO A 419 -23.34 4.75 -10.67
CA PRO A 419 -24.80 4.81 -10.72
C PRO A 419 -25.39 4.11 -11.95
N ALA A 420 -24.57 3.65 -12.89
CA ALA A 420 -25.04 3.17 -14.19
C ALA A 420 -25.71 1.79 -14.12
N GLY A 421 -26.86 1.64 -14.79
CA GLY A 421 -27.69 0.43 -14.75
C GLY A 421 -27.05 -0.80 -15.39
N ASP A 422 -26.21 -0.60 -16.40
CA ASP A 422 -25.36 -1.61 -17.04
C ASP A 422 -24.32 -2.18 -16.05
N GLN A 423 -23.87 -1.37 -15.09
CA GLN A 423 -22.88 -1.71 -14.06
C GLN A 423 -23.51 -2.19 -12.75
N TYR A 424 -24.83 -2.47 -12.72
CA TYR A 424 -25.56 -2.89 -11.52
C TYR A 424 -24.91 -4.05 -10.76
N ALA A 425 -24.49 -5.12 -11.46
CA ALA A 425 -23.89 -6.28 -10.82
C ALA A 425 -22.56 -5.93 -10.12
N ALA A 426 -21.73 -5.09 -10.76
CA ALA A 426 -20.46 -4.64 -10.22
C ALA A 426 -20.65 -3.73 -9.00
N THR A 427 -21.60 -2.80 -9.07
CA THR A 427 -22.01 -1.94 -7.94
C THR A 427 -22.56 -2.76 -6.78
N LEU A 428 -23.43 -3.74 -7.04
CA LEU A 428 -23.98 -4.64 -6.01
C LEU A 428 -22.89 -5.43 -5.30
N ASN A 429 -21.93 -6.00 -6.03
CA ASN A 429 -20.83 -6.75 -5.42
C ASN A 429 -19.91 -5.86 -4.58
N SER A 430 -19.65 -4.63 -5.05
CA SER A 430 -18.85 -3.65 -4.31
C SER A 430 -19.53 -3.27 -2.98
N LEU A 431 -20.84 -3.03 -3.01
CA LEU A 431 -21.65 -2.77 -1.81
C LEU A 431 -21.71 -3.96 -0.85
N LYS A 432 -21.88 -5.20 -1.35
CA LYS A 432 -21.87 -6.40 -0.51
C LYS A 432 -20.54 -6.57 0.23
N TYR A 433 -19.42 -6.30 -0.44
CA TYR A 433 -18.10 -6.33 0.18
C TYR A 433 -17.99 -5.29 1.29
N ALA A 434 -18.32 -4.03 0.99
CA ALA A 434 -18.24 -2.94 1.97
C ALA A 434 -19.17 -3.15 3.16
N SER A 435 -20.39 -3.64 2.92
CA SER A 435 -21.36 -4.02 3.94
C SER A 435 -20.83 -5.11 4.87
N LEU A 436 -20.16 -6.14 4.33
CA LEU A 436 -19.54 -7.20 5.13
C LEU A 436 -18.42 -6.66 6.02
N VAL A 437 -17.53 -5.82 5.48
CA VAL A 437 -16.40 -5.27 6.24
C VAL A 437 -16.88 -4.29 7.32
N GLY A 438 -17.86 -3.46 7.00
CA GLY A 438 -18.45 -2.52 7.95
C GLY A 438 -19.22 -3.25 9.07
N ALA A 439 -20.04 -4.24 8.74
CA ALA A 439 -20.80 -5.01 9.75
C ALA A 439 -19.93 -5.90 10.64
N ALA A 440 -18.77 -6.34 10.16
CA ALA A 440 -17.81 -7.03 11.02
C ALA A 440 -17.09 -6.08 11.99
N SER A 441 -17.19 -4.76 11.75
CA SER A 441 -16.58 -3.71 12.55
C SER A 441 -17.56 -3.04 13.52
N THR A 442 -18.87 -3.29 13.40
CA THR A 442 -19.91 -2.85 14.35
C THR A 442 -20.07 -3.84 15.48
#